data_AF-A0A5N9BB67-F1
#
_entry.id   AF-A0A5N9BB67-F1
#
_cell.length_a   1.000
_cell.length_b   1.000
_cell.length_c   1.000
_cell.angle_alpha   90.00
_cell.angle_beta   90.00
_cell.angle_gamma   90.00
#
_symmetry.space_group_name_H-M   'P 1'
#
loop_
_entity.id
_entity.type
_entity.pdbx_description
1 polymer ?
#
loop_
_entity_poly.entity_id
_entity_poly.type
_entity_poly.pdbx_seq_one_letter_code
_entity_poly.pdbx_strand_id
1 'polypeptide(L)'
;MNIIDWITVTIILFFIIWGYKTGIINAIFYTIAIYIAILFSGLFAGRVLNIVWNSLDTDINNKTLSTIIGYIIIFIITILISKILISLIKKTFNFSTLRLLDKLGGIILGIVAGSMICGAMITISARYVYLPPSMEISSEKSIGKNIEEITESISKEFFEIGIKDFIDQKLVSSKFVPYFMNQRKLIIEFAPEEFGLGLDILNSRIK
;
A
#
# COMPACT_ATOMS: atom_id res chain seq x y z
N MET A 1 7.03 -24.58 -7.87
CA MET A 1 6.80 -23.21 -7.37
C MET A 1 5.31 -22.96 -7.49
N ASN A 2 4.70 -22.47 -6.42
CA ASN A 2 3.26 -22.33 -6.35
C ASN A 2 2.78 -20.97 -6.88
N ILE A 3 1.46 -20.75 -6.94
CA ILE A 3 0.87 -19.48 -7.40
C ILE A 3 1.39 -18.29 -6.57
N ILE A 4 1.49 -18.44 -5.24
CA ILE A 4 2.00 -17.40 -4.34
C ILE A 4 3.46 -17.08 -4.66
N ASP A 5 4.29 -18.08 -4.95
CA ASP A 5 5.69 -17.86 -5.33
C ASP A 5 5.80 -17.02 -6.62
N TRP A 6 4.97 -17.33 -7.63
CA TRP A 6 4.94 -16.57 -8.88
C TRP A 6 4.47 -15.13 -8.68
N ILE A 7 3.46 -14.91 -7.84
CA ILE A 7 2.96 -13.58 -7.50
C ILE A 7 4.05 -12.78 -6.76
N THR A 8 4.69 -13.37 -5.75
CA THR A 8 5.79 -12.75 -5.00
C THR A 8 6.94 -12.36 -5.92
N VAL A 9 7.40 -13.26 -6.79
CA VAL A 9 8.47 -12.98 -7.74
C VAL A 9 8.08 -11.84 -8.70
N THR A 10 6.84 -11.84 -9.18
CA THR A 10 6.34 -10.80 -10.10
C THR A 10 6.31 -9.43 -9.43
N ILE A 11 5.81 -9.35 -8.19
CA ILE A 11 5.77 -8.10 -7.41
C ILE A 11 7.19 -7.59 -7.15
N ILE A 12 8.07 -8.45 -6.66
CA ILE A 12 9.47 -8.07 -6.38
C ILE A 12 10.16 -7.59 -7.67
N LEU A 13 9.99 -8.31 -8.78
CA LEU A 13 10.58 -7.93 -10.06
C LEU A 13 10.03 -6.58 -10.56
N PHE A 14 8.73 -6.34 -10.43
CA PHE A 14 8.12 -5.06 -10.78
C PHE A 14 8.73 -3.92 -9.96
N PHE A 15 8.86 -4.09 -8.64
CA PHE A 15 9.45 -3.07 -7.77
C PHE A 15 10.96 -2.88 -7.98
N ILE A 16 11.69 -3.93 -8.37
CA ILE A 16 13.10 -3.82 -8.80
C ILE A 16 13.20 -2.95 -10.06
N ILE A 17 12.38 -3.22 -11.07
CA ILE A 17 12.38 -2.46 -12.33
C ILE A 17 11.99 -1.00 -12.06
N TRP A 18 10.97 -0.79 -11.23
CA TRP A 18 10.52 0.54 -10.83
C TRP A 18 11.59 1.29 -10.02
N GLY A 19 12.24 0.62 -9.07
CA GLY A 19 13.33 1.16 -8.26
C GLY A 19 14.56 1.52 -9.10
N TYR A 20 14.92 0.66 -10.05
CA TYR A 20 15.99 0.94 -11.02
C TYR A 20 15.70 2.16 -11.90
N LYS A 21 14.46 2.32 -12.36
CA LYS A 21 14.03 3.48 -13.16
C LYS A 21 14.01 4.76 -12.34
N THR A 22 13.62 4.66 -11.07
CA THR A 22 13.52 5.80 -10.17
C THR A 22 14.90 6.26 -9.71
N GLY A 23 15.77 5.35 -9.28
CA GLY A 23 17.06 5.69 -8.64
C GLY A 23 16.88 6.14 -7.19
N ILE A 24 17.91 5.97 -6.36
CA ILE A 24 17.89 6.34 -4.93
C ILE A 24 17.82 7.86 -4.73
N ILE A 25 18.51 8.61 -5.59
CA ILE A 25 18.56 10.08 -5.54
C ILE A 25 17.14 10.62 -5.73
N ASN A 26 16.42 10.15 -6.75
CA ASN A 26 15.05 10.61 -6.95
C ASN A 26 14.14 10.21 -5.80
N ALA A 27 14.30 9.00 -5.26
CA ALA A 27 13.47 8.55 -4.15
C ALA A 27 13.65 9.47 -2.93
N ILE A 28 14.88 9.83 -2.59
CA ILE A 28 15.20 10.76 -1.49
C ILE A 28 14.61 12.15 -1.77
N PHE A 29 14.86 12.70 -2.95
CA PHE A 29 14.34 14.02 -3.30
C PHE A 29 12.81 14.05 -3.37
N TYR A 30 12.15 13.01 -3.87
CA TYR A 30 10.69 12.90 -3.86
C TYR A 30 10.15 12.81 -2.44
N THR A 31 10.83 12.09 -1.55
CA THR A 31 10.43 12.01 -0.13
C THR A 31 10.52 13.38 0.54
N ILE A 32 11.63 14.10 0.33
CA ILE A 32 11.81 15.46 0.84
C ILE A 32 10.78 16.41 0.23
N ALA A 33 10.53 16.31 -1.07
CA ALA A 33 9.54 17.11 -1.78
C ALA A 33 8.12 16.88 -1.25
N ILE A 34 7.72 15.63 -1.02
CA ILE A 34 6.42 15.29 -0.44
C ILE A 34 6.31 15.87 0.96
N TYR A 35 7.35 15.75 1.78
CA TYR A 35 7.36 16.32 3.12
C TYR A 35 7.21 17.85 3.11
N ILE A 36 7.98 18.54 2.26
CA ILE A 36 7.85 20.00 2.06
C ILE A 36 6.46 20.36 1.52
N ALA A 37 5.92 19.59 0.58
CA ALA A 37 4.58 19.81 0.02
C ALA A 37 3.48 19.70 1.07
N ILE A 38 3.54 18.69 1.95
CA ILE A 38 2.58 18.53 3.04
C ILE A 38 2.66 19.72 4.00
N LEU A 39 3.87 20.13 4.39
CA LEU A 39 4.07 21.27 5.27
C LEU A 39 3.58 22.59 4.67
N PHE A 40 3.96 22.90 3.42
CA PHE A 40 3.52 24.13 2.75
C PHE A 40 2.01 24.12 2.47
N SER A 41 1.44 22.98 2.10
CA SER A 41 0.00 22.85 1.88
C SER A 41 -0.77 23.10 3.18
N GLY A 42 -0.31 22.55 4.31
CA GLY A 42 -0.91 22.81 5.62
C GLY A 42 -0.82 24.28 6.07
N LEU A 43 0.29 24.96 5.78
CA LEU A 43 0.53 26.34 6.20
C LEU A 43 -0.18 27.39 5.32
N PHE A 44 -0.32 27.13 4.02
CA PHE A 44 -0.77 28.12 3.05
C PHE A 44 -2.15 27.84 2.43
N ALA A 45 -2.78 26.69 2.71
CA ALA A 45 -4.11 26.33 2.20
C ALA A 45 -5.15 27.44 2.40
N GLY A 46 -5.17 28.10 3.57
CA GLY A 46 -6.10 29.18 3.85
C GLY A 46 -5.79 30.51 3.13
N ARG A 47 -4.52 30.79 2.79
CA ARG A 47 -4.10 32.07 2.20
C ARG A 47 -4.14 32.09 0.68
N VAL A 48 -3.78 30.97 0.04
CA VAL A 48 -3.83 30.85 -1.43
C VAL A 48 -5.28 30.92 -1.92
N LEU A 49 -6.22 30.39 -1.13
CA LEU A 49 -7.64 30.43 -1.44
C LEU A 49 -8.18 31.86 -1.54
N ASN A 50 -7.83 32.74 -0.60
CA ASN A 50 -8.25 34.14 -0.66
C ASN A 50 -7.70 34.88 -1.88
N ILE A 51 -6.52 34.53 -2.39
CA ILE A 51 -5.92 35.19 -3.57
C ILE A 51 -6.54 34.69 -4.87
N VAL A 52 -6.76 33.38 -4.99
CA VAL A 52 -7.34 32.77 -6.19
C VAL A 52 -8.82 33.14 -6.33
N TRP A 53 -9.60 33.13 -5.25
CA TRP A 53 -11.04 33.39 -5.30
C TRP A 53 -11.44 34.87 -5.21
N ASN A 54 -10.60 35.77 -4.67
CA ASN A 54 -10.80 37.22 -4.89
C ASN A 54 -10.64 37.62 -6.37
N SER A 55 -10.00 36.77 -7.18
CA SER A 55 -9.76 37.03 -8.61
C SER A 55 -10.82 36.41 -9.52
N LEU A 56 -11.62 35.47 -8.99
CA LEU A 56 -12.70 34.80 -9.71
C LEU A 56 -13.97 34.98 -8.86
N ASP A 57 -14.81 35.96 -9.19
CA ASP A 57 -16.13 36.28 -8.58
C ASP A 57 -17.10 35.06 -8.59
N THR A 58 -16.75 34.00 -7.87
CA THR A 58 -17.47 32.73 -7.86
C THR A 58 -17.69 32.35 -6.42
N ASP A 59 -18.90 32.61 -5.97
CA ASP A 59 -19.36 32.50 -4.59
C ASP A 59 -19.60 31.01 -4.25
N ILE A 60 -18.51 30.24 -4.10
CA ILE A 60 -18.61 28.83 -3.69
C ILE A 60 -18.76 28.80 -2.17
N ASN A 61 -20.02 28.89 -1.74
CA ASN A 61 -20.49 28.95 -0.35
C ASN A 61 -20.30 27.65 0.48
N ASN A 62 -19.18 26.93 0.32
CA ASN A 62 -18.83 25.80 1.17
C ASN A 62 -17.33 25.81 1.53
N LYS A 63 -17.01 26.44 2.68
CA LYS A 63 -15.65 26.62 3.21
C LYS A 63 -14.82 25.31 3.26
N THR A 64 -15.48 24.17 3.51
CA THR A 64 -14.84 22.85 3.58
C THR A 64 -14.35 22.37 2.22
N LEU A 65 -15.18 22.44 1.17
CA LEU A 65 -14.81 22.02 -0.19
C LEU A 65 -13.70 22.92 -0.77
N SER A 66 -13.79 24.22 -0.50
CA SER A 66 -12.81 25.20 -0.95
C SER A 66 -11.42 24.95 -0.36
N THR A 67 -11.35 24.57 0.93
CA THR A 67 -10.09 24.20 1.60
C THR A 67 -9.46 22.92 1.04
N ILE A 68 -10.28 21.90 0.75
CA ILE A 68 -9.81 20.63 0.15
C ILE A 68 -9.21 20.88 -1.23
N ILE A 69 -9.88 21.70 -2.05
CA ILE A 69 -9.41 22.05 -3.40
C ILE A 69 -8.11 22.86 -3.34
N GLY A 70 -7.99 23.81 -2.41
CA GLY A 70 -6.74 24.55 -2.17
C GLY A 70 -5.57 23.64 -1.81
N TYR A 71 -5.80 22.62 -0.98
CA TYR A 71 -4.79 21.63 -0.61
C TYR A 71 -4.31 20.84 -1.84
N ILE A 72 -5.23 20.39 -2.70
CA ILE A 72 -4.91 19.64 -3.92
C ILE A 72 -4.05 20.49 -4.87
N ILE A 73 -4.41 21.75 -5.07
CA ILE A 73 -3.68 22.67 -5.97
C ILE A 73 -2.25 22.91 -5.48
N ILE A 74 -2.06 23.23 -4.20
CA ILE A 74 -0.72 23.48 -3.63
C ILE A 74 0.13 22.22 -3.68
N PHE A 75 -0.47 21.07 -3.39
CA PHE A 75 0.21 19.78 -3.48
C PHE A 75 0.72 19.50 -4.89
N ILE A 76 -0.11 19.71 -5.91
CA ILE A 76 0.28 19.54 -7.32
C ILE A 76 1.42 20.51 -7.69
N ILE A 77 1.28 21.80 -7.37
CA ILE A 77 2.30 22.81 -7.68
C ILE A 77 3.64 22.45 -7.03
N THR A 78 3.63 22.01 -5.77
CA THR A 78 4.87 21.65 -5.06
C THR A 78 5.55 20.42 -5.67
N ILE A 79 4.78 19.43 -6.12
CA ILE A 79 5.32 18.27 -6.85
C ILE A 79 5.97 18.72 -8.17
N LEU A 80 5.34 19.64 -8.92
CA LEU A 80 5.90 20.16 -10.17
C LEU A 80 7.23 20.89 -9.93
N ILE A 81 7.28 21.80 -8.95
CA ILE A 81 8.49 22.55 -8.60
C ILE A 81 9.60 21.59 -8.15
N SER A 82 9.26 20.59 -7.36
CA SER A 82 10.21 19.58 -6.91
C SER A 82 10.81 18.77 -8.05
N LYS A 83 10.00 18.35 -9.04
CA LYS A 83 10.51 17.69 -10.25
C LYS A 83 11.52 18.55 -11.01
N ILE A 84 11.27 19.85 -11.09
CA ILE A 84 12.17 20.80 -11.77
C ILE A 84 13.49 20.93 -11.01
N LEU A 85 13.45 21.10 -9.69
CA LEU A 85 14.64 21.16 -8.83
C LEU A 85 15.50 19.90 -8.95
N ILE A 86 14.87 18.72 -8.94
CA ILE A 86 15.55 17.43 -9.10
C ILE A 86 16.27 17.35 -10.45
N SER A 87 15.62 17.80 -11.52
CA SER A 87 16.20 17.82 -12.87
C SER A 87 17.44 18.73 -12.95
N LEU A 88 17.40 19.89 -12.29
CA LEU A 88 18.52 20.83 -12.24
C LEU A 88 19.71 20.25 -11.46
N ILE A 89 19.46 19.62 -10.32
CA ILE A 89 20.52 19.00 -9.50
C ILE A 89 21.20 17.87 -10.27
N LYS A 90 20.42 17.00 -10.95
CA LYS A 90 20.96 15.92 -11.77
C LYS A 90 21.86 16.41 -12.91
N LYS A 91 21.57 17.57 -13.48
CA LYS A 91 22.35 18.14 -14.58
C LYS A 91 23.76 18.55 -14.15
N THR A 92 23.96 18.82 -12.85
CA THR A 92 25.26 19.20 -12.28
C THR A 92 26.14 18.00 -11.94
N PHE A 93 25.55 16.84 -11.61
CA PHE A 93 26.29 15.62 -11.26
C PHE A 93 26.54 14.71 -12.48
N ASN A 94 27.40 15.16 -13.41
CA ASN A 94 27.83 14.39 -14.59
C ASN A 94 28.93 13.35 -14.29
N PHE A 95 28.92 12.68 -13.14
CA PHE A 95 29.84 11.57 -12.89
C PHE A 95 29.19 10.23 -13.23
N SER A 96 29.72 9.56 -14.25
CA SER A 96 29.24 8.26 -14.76
C SER A 96 29.10 7.20 -13.64
N THR A 97 29.95 7.26 -12.62
CA THR A 97 29.92 6.36 -11.44
C THR A 97 28.76 6.62 -10.48
N LEU A 98 28.38 7.89 -10.26
CA LEU A 98 27.22 8.25 -9.42
C LEU A 98 25.91 7.75 -10.02
N ARG A 99 25.81 7.69 -11.35
CA ARG A 99 24.63 7.15 -12.05
C ARG A 99 24.45 5.65 -11.84
N LEU A 100 25.54 4.89 -11.74
CA LEU A 100 25.47 3.46 -11.45
C LEU A 100 25.09 3.21 -10.00
N LEU A 101 25.70 3.95 -9.06
CA LEU A 101 25.37 3.89 -7.64
C LEU A 101 23.92 4.29 -7.37
N ASP A 102 23.42 5.31 -8.07
CA ASP A 102 22.03 5.75 -7.99
C ASP A 102 21.04 4.65 -8.38
N LYS A 103 21.32 3.97 -9.50
CA LYS A 103 20.53 2.84 -9.99
C LYS A 103 20.60 1.63 -9.08
N LEU A 104 21.78 1.31 -8.55
CA LEU A 104 21.96 0.20 -7.61
C LEU A 104 21.23 0.46 -6.30
N GLY A 105 21.34 1.68 -5.75
CA GLY A 105 20.57 2.09 -4.58
C GLY A 105 19.05 2.03 -4.84
N GLY A 106 18.62 2.43 -6.04
CA GLY A 106 17.22 2.31 -6.47
C GLY A 106 16.74 0.86 -6.54
N ILE A 107 17.57 -0.07 -7.02
CA ILE A 107 17.27 -1.52 -7.01
C ILE A 107 17.11 -2.01 -5.56
N ILE A 108 18.03 -1.65 -4.66
CA ILE A 108 17.97 -2.06 -3.24
C ILE A 108 16.67 -1.55 -2.61
N LEU A 109 16.31 -0.28 -2.83
CA LEU A 109 15.04 0.27 -2.37
C LEU A 109 13.83 -0.47 -2.99
N GLY A 110 13.91 -0.82 -4.27
CA GLY A 110 12.88 -1.62 -4.94
C GLY A 110 12.70 -3.01 -4.30
N ILE A 111 13.80 -3.69 -3.96
CA ILE A 111 13.74 -4.98 -3.25
C ILE A 111 13.08 -4.81 -1.89
N VAL A 112 13.48 -3.80 -1.12
CA VAL A 112 12.90 -3.52 0.20
C VAL A 112 11.39 -3.23 0.07
N ALA A 113 10.99 -2.32 -0.82
CA ALA A 113 9.59 -1.98 -1.04
C ALA A 113 8.76 -3.19 -1.53
N GLY A 114 9.29 -3.95 -2.50
CA GLY A 114 8.66 -5.17 -2.99
C GLY A 114 8.50 -6.22 -1.90
N SER A 115 9.50 -6.37 -1.02
CA SER A 115 9.43 -7.29 0.12
C SER A 115 8.38 -6.85 1.15
N MET A 116 8.27 -5.55 1.44
CA MET A 116 7.24 -5.00 2.33
C MET A 116 5.84 -5.28 1.79
N ILE A 117 5.63 -5.08 0.48
CA ILE A 117 4.33 -5.30 -0.15
C ILE A 117 3.98 -6.79 -0.19
N CYS A 118 4.94 -7.67 -0.48
CA CYS A 118 4.73 -9.11 -0.38
C CYS A 118 4.39 -9.55 1.05
N GLY A 119 5.09 -9.01 2.05
CA GLY A 119 4.80 -9.24 3.46
C GLY A 119 3.39 -8.79 3.85
N ALA A 120 2.97 -7.60 3.42
CA ALA A 120 1.63 -7.09 3.63
C ALA A 120 0.57 -7.99 2.96
N MET A 121 0.80 -8.42 1.72
CA MET A 121 -0.08 -9.33 1.00
C MET A 121 -0.26 -10.66 1.77
N ILE A 122 0.83 -11.29 2.19
CA ILE A 122 0.81 -12.53 2.98
C ILE A 122 0.04 -12.33 4.29
N THR A 123 0.26 -11.20 4.95
CA THR A 123 -0.40 -10.85 6.21
C THR A 123 -1.91 -10.68 6.05
N ILE A 124 -2.35 -10.01 4.98
CA ILE A 124 -3.76 -9.86 4.65
C ILE A 124 -4.38 -11.22 4.30
N SER A 125 -3.68 -12.04 3.50
CA SER A 125 -4.15 -13.39 3.16
C SER A 125 -4.25 -14.29 4.40
N ALA A 126 -3.27 -14.24 5.30
CA ALA A 126 -3.29 -14.99 6.55
C ALA A 126 -4.47 -14.55 7.44
N ARG A 127 -4.68 -13.24 7.61
CA ARG A 127 -5.84 -12.73 8.36
C ARG A 127 -7.14 -13.21 7.73
N TYR A 128 -7.29 -13.10 6.42
CA TYR A 128 -8.52 -13.51 5.72
C TYR A 128 -8.83 -15.00 5.86
N VAL A 129 -7.81 -15.86 5.80
CA VAL A 129 -7.97 -17.31 5.90
C VAL A 129 -8.25 -17.75 7.34
N TYR A 130 -7.48 -17.24 8.31
CA TYR A 130 -7.47 -17.79 9.67
C TYR A 130 -8.35 -17.05 10.66
N LEU A 131 -8.65 -15.76 10.42
CA LEU A 131 -9.56 -15.02 11.26
C LEU A 131 -10.87 -14.84 10.50
N PRO A 132 -11.99 -15.44 10.97
CA PRO A 132 -13.27 -15.09 10.42
C PRO A 132 -13.52 -13.60 10.64
N PRO A 133 -14.14 -12.88 9.68
CA PRO A 133 -14.78 -11.60 10.00
C PRO A 133 -15.65 -11.88 11.22
N SER A 134 -15.40 -11.14 12.31
CA SER A 134 -16.15 -11.23 13.56
C SER A 134 -17.61 -11.59 13.30
N MET A 135 -18.09 -12.58 14.04
CA MET A 135 -19.44 -13.17 14.03
C MET A 135 -20.58 -12.12 14.00
N GLU A 136 -20.73 -11.40 12.89
CA GLU A 136 -21.93 -10.68 12.47
C GLU A 136 -22.79 -11.58 11.59
N ILE A 137 -22.69 -12.90 11.78
CA ILE A 137 -23.86 -13.74 11.58
C ILE A 137 -24.76 -13.43 12.77
N SER A 138 -25.49 -12.33 12.62
CA SER A 138 -26.70 -12.02 13.38
C SER A 138 -27.50 -13.31 13.50
N SER A 139 -27.37 -13.96 14.66
CA SER A 139 -28.24 -15.07 15.05
C SER A 139 -29.70 -14.63 15.13
N GLU A 140 -29.97 -13.33 14.96
CA GLU A 140 -31.30 -12.73 14.79
C GLU A 140 -31.90 -12.83 13.38
N LYS A 141 -31.12 -13.11 12.32
CA LYS A 141 -31.67 -13.12 10.94
C LYS A 141 -32.13 -14.51 10.45
N SER A 142 -32.32 -15.48 11.34
CA SER A 142 -32.76 -16.83 10.97
C SER A 142 -34.25 -17.10 11.20
N ILE A 143 -35.00 -16.16 11.79
CA ILE A 143 -36.46 -16.30 11.96
C ILE A 143 -37.16 -15.48 10.86
N GLY A 144 -37.20 -16.01 9.63
CA GLY A 144 -37.97 -15.40 8.53
C GLY A 144 -37.40 -15.49 7.11
N LYS A 145 -36.27 -16.17 6.90
CA LYS A 145 -35.68 -16.29 5.55
C LYS A 145 -36.41 -17.30 4.68
N ASN A 146 -36.73 -16.92 3.44
CA ASN A 146 -37.23 -17.83 2.42
C ASN A 146 -36.17 -18.89 2.06
N ILE A 147 -36.59 -20.06 1.56
CA ILE A 147 -35.72 -21.19 1.17
C ILE A 147 -34.61 -20.76 0.20
N GLU A 148 -34.89 -19.77 -0.64
CA GLU A 148 -33.95 -19.19 -1.61
C GLU A 148 -32.79 -18.45 -0.92
N GLU A 149 -33.07 -17.66 0.13
CA GLU A 149 -32.04 -16.94 0.90
C GLU A 149 -31.17 -17.88 1.73
N ILE A 150 -31.74 -18.98 2.23
CA ILE A 150 -31.01 -20.03 2.94
C ILE A 150 -30.07 -20.76 1.98
N THR A 151 -30.55 -21.09 0.78
CA THR A 151 -29.74 -21.74 -0.26
C THR A 151 -28.61 -20.82 -0.73
N GLU A 152 -28.87 -19.52 -0.86
CA GLU A 152 -27.86 -18.52 -1.22
C GLU A 152 -26.82 -18.33 -0.11
N SER A 153 -27.22 -18.29 1.17
CA SER A 153 -26.25 -18.16 2.27
C SER A 153 -25.36 -19.40 2.41
N ILE A 154 -25.95 -20.59 2.29
CA ILE A 154 -25.22 -21.86 2.36
C ILE A 154 -24.22 -21.96 1.20
N SER A 155 -24.63 -21.63 -0.02
CA SER A 155 -23.72 -21.67 -1.19
C SER A 155 -22.58 -20.67 -1.09
N LYS A 156 -22.83 -19.46 -0.55
CA LYS A 156 -21.77 -18.46 -0.27
C LYS A 156 -20.77 -18.96 0.77
N GLU A 157 -21.25 -19.57 1.85
CA GLU A 157 -20.40 -20.11 2.92
C GLU A 157 -19.51 -21.25 2.41
N PHE A 158 -20.06 -22.20 1.64
CA PHE A 158 -19.28 -23.27 1.01
C PHE A 158 -18.22 -22.73 0.04
N PHE A 159 -18.58 -21.72 -0.76
CA PHE A 159 -17.63 -21.10 -1.68
C PHE A 159 -16.51 -20.36 -0.93
N GLU A 160 -16.84 -19.64 0.15
CA GLU A 160 -15.88 -18.94 0.98
C GLU A 160 -14.90 -19.91 1.67
N ILE A 161 -15.40 -21.03 2.22
CA ILE A 161 -14.57 -22.10 2.79
C ILE A 161 -13.61 -22.65 1.73
N GLY A 162 -14.11 -22.94 0.52
CA GLY A 162 -13.28 -23.44 -0.58
C GLY A 162 -12.17 -22.46 -0.99
N ILE A 163 -12.45 -21.16 -1.02
CA ILE A 163 -11.44 -20.12 -1.29
C ILE A 163 -10.41 -20.08 -0.15
N LYS A 164 -10.85 -20.10 1.11
CA LYS A 164 -9.94 -20.06 2.27
C LYS A 164 -9.01 -21.27 2.28
N ASP A 165 -9.53 -22.47 2.05
CA ASP A 165 -8.73 -23.69 1.97
C ASP A 165 -7.74 -23.66 0.80
N PHE A 166 -8.16 -23.14 -0.35
CA PHE A 166 -7.26 -22.93 -1.47
C PHE A 166 -6.12 -21.97 -1.08
N ILE A 167 -6.42 -20.81 -0.50
CA ILE A 167 -5.39 -19.83 -0.09
C ILE A 167 -4.49 -20.42 1.01
N ASP A 168 -5.04 -21.12 2.00
CA ASP A 168 -4.29 -21.83 3.06
C ASP A 168 -3.26 -22.78 2.44
N GLN A 169 -3.72 -23.71 1.60
CA GLN A 169 -2.87 -24.67 0.92
C GLN A 169 -1.76 -23.95 0.13
N LYS A 170 -2.11 -22.82 -0.53
CA LYS A 170 -1.16 -22.09 -1.35
C LYS A 170 -0.12 -21.30 -0.56
N LEU A 171 -0.49 -20.77 0.60
CA LEU A 171 0.40 -20.10 1.55
C LEU A 171 1.36 -21.10 2.20
N VAL A 172 0.84 -22.22 2.70
CA VAL A 172 1.64 -23.25 3.39
C VAL A 172 2.65 -23.89 2.45
N SER A 173 2.26 -24.19 1.21
CA SER A 173 3.16 -24.82 0.25
C SER A 173 4.12 -23.84 -0.46
N SER A 174 4.14 -22.56 -0.07
CA SER A 174 5.01 -21.55 -0.69
C SER A 174 6.44 -21.65 -0.16
N LYS A 175 7.41 -21.49 -1.06
CA LYS A 175 8.83 -21.44 -0.68
C LYS A 175 9.24 -20.10 -0.10
N PHE A 176 8.50 -19.03 -0.40
CA PHE A 176 8.86 -17.66 0.00
C PHE A 176 8.24 -17.24 1.33
N VAL A 177 7.04 -17.75 1.65
CA VAL A 177 6.33 -17.42 2.90
C VAL A 177 7.20 -17.64 4.16
N PRO A 178 7.98 -18.73 4.32
CA PRO A 178 8.88 -18.89 5.48
C PRO A 178 9.86 -17.71 5.68
N TYR A 179 10.41 -17.16 4.59
CA TYR A 179 11.34 -16.03 4.67
C TYR A 179 10.65 -14.76 5.19
N PHE A 180 9.40 -14.53 4.80
CA PHE A 180 8.60 -13.42 5.30
C PHE A 180 8.18 -13.62 6.77
N MET A 181 7.91 -14.86 7.19
CA MET A 181 7.61 -15.15 8.60
C MET A 181 8.81 -14.85 9.51
N ASN A 182 10.04 -15.01 9.03
CA ASN A 182 11.23 -14.62 9.80
C ASN A 182 11.35 -13.10 10.00
N GLN A 183 10.79 -12.31 9.08
CA GLN A 183 10.74 -10.83 9.15
C GLN A 183 9.46 -10.30 9.82
N ARG A 184 8.64 -11.19 10.39
CA ARG A 184 7.33 -10.90 10.99
C ARG A 184 7.35 -9.72 11.98
N LYS A 185 8.39 -9.59 12.80
CA LYS A 185 8.49 -8.51 13.80
C LYS A 185 8.40 -7.12 13.16
N LEU A 186 9.08 -6.92 12.02
CA LEU A 186 9.06 -5.65 11.28
C LEU A 186 7.69 -5.36 10.65
N ILE A 187 6.93 -6.41 10.33
CA ILE A 187 5.62 -6.31 9.68
C ILE A 187 4.51 -6.02 10.70
N ILE A 188 4.61 -6.62 11.90
CA ILE A 188 3.58 -6.49 12.96
C ILE A 188 3.74 -5.23 13.79
N GLU A 189 4.95 -4.66 13.92
CA GLU A 189 5.18 -3.43 14.69
C GLU A 189 4.26 -2.26 14.26
N PHE A 190 3.82 -2.25 13.00
CA PHE A 190 2.94 -1.24 12.43
C PHE A 190 1.52 -1.73 12.14
N ALA A 191 1.18 -2.99 12.44
CA ALA A 191 -0.11 -3.60 12.12
C ALA A 191 -0.93 -3.91 13.39
N PRO A 192 -2.28 -3.82 13.34
CA PRO A 192 -3.14 -4.22 14.46
C PRO A 192 -2.90 -5.68 14.89
N GLU A 193 -3.09 -5.98 16.18
CA GLU A 193 -2.78 -7.30 16.77
C GLU A 193 -3.46 -8.49 16.07
N GLU A 194 -4.67 -8.28 15.53
CA GLU A 194 -5.43 -9.27 14.77
C GLU A 194 -4.68 -9.81 13.55
N PHE A 195 -3.87 -8.98 12.89
CA PHE A 195 -3.03 -9.41 11.78
C PHE A 195 -1.87 -10.30 12.26
N GLY A 196 -1.42 -10.09 13.50
CA GLY A 196 -0.40 -10.91 14.13
C GLY A 196 -0.87 -12.33 14.45
N LEU A 197 -2.14 -12.50 14.84
CA LEU A 197 -2.75 -13.80 15.13
C LEU A 197 -2.86 -14.68 13.88
N GLY A 198 -3.30 -14.12 12.75
CA GLY A 198 -3.35 -14.85 11.48
C GLY A 198 -1.97 -15.34 11.05
N LEU A 199 -0.94 -14.51 11.24
CA LEU A 199 0.45 -14.88 10.96
C LEU A 199 0.99 -15.96 11.92
N ASP A 200 0.56 -15.97 13.19
CA ASP A 200 0.96 -17.01 14.15
C ASP A 200 0.39 -18.38 13.77
N ILE A 201 -0.88 -18.42 13.36
CA ILE A 201 -1.53 -19.65 12.87
C ILE A 201 -0.81 -20.13 11.60
N LEU A 202 -0.54 -19.23 10.65
CA LEU A 202 0.21 -19.56 9.43
C LEU A 202 1.59 -20.16 9.76
N ASN A 203 2.34 -19.52 10.66
CA ASN A 203 3.68 -19.96 11.05
C ASN A 203 3.67 -21.32 11.75
N SER A 204 2.59 -21.68 12.45
CA SER A 204 2.43 -23.01 13.04
C SER A 204 2.21 -24.12 11.99
N ARG A 205 1.62 -23.78 10.83
CA ARG A 205 1.29 -24.72 9.75
C ARG A 205 2.42 -24.96 8.75
N ILE A 206 3.38 -24.04 8.67
CA ILE A 206 4.51 -24.12 7.73
C ILE A 206 5.68 -24.95 8.31
N LYS A 207 5.67 -25.21 9.63
CA LYS A 207 6.69 -26.02 10.31
C LYS A 207 6.59 -27.50 10.02
#